data_AF-A0A3N7A6W3-F1
#
_entry.id   AF-A0A3N7A6W3-F1
#
_cell.length_a   1.000
_cell.length_b   1.000
_cell.length_c   1.000
_cell.angle_alpha   90.00
_cell.angle_beta   90.00
_cell.angle_gamma   90.00
#
_symmetry.space_group_name_H-M   'P 1'
#
loop_
_entity.id
_entity.type
_entity.pdbx_description
1 polymer ?
#
loop_
_entity_poly.entity_id
_entity_poly.type
_entity_poly.pdbx_seq_one_letter_code
_entity_poly.pdbx_strand_id
1 'polypeptide(L)'
;MQTVKHQFALIIFKLSPTNWQKRLSISITKLKNSILSISLAYYNVLTSTNELEALITGCVRNERGAQAKLYELFYPKMMGMVRRYFPATELAEEILNNGFLRAFQKIESYGFKGSFEGWLRKIVFHSVSDFAKSQVKYSDNVLLVEKDEFVLKDAASNMYYDDLMKLVHNLPETARIVFNMYVFEDLSHKEISKNIGISEGTSKWYLSEARKILKEKIQKQGLHLKK
;
A
#
# COMPACT_ATOMS: atom_id res chain seq x y z
N MET A 1 32.46 6.47 -62.01
CA MET A 1 31.70 7.76 -62.09
C MET A 1 30.23 7.65 -61.63
N GLN A 2 29.59 6.46 -61.60
CA GLN A 2 28.22 6.26 -61.11
C GLN A 2 28.06 6.27 -59.57
N THR A 3 29.10 5.90 -58.82
CA THR A 3 29.06 5.78 -57.35
C THR A 3 28.95 7.14 -56.63
N VAL A 4 29.59 8.17 -57.18
CA VAL A 4 29.53 9.54 -56.61
C VAL A 4 28.17 10.19 -56.86
N LYS A 5 27.54 9.94 -58.02
CA LYS A 5 26.18 10.41 -58.32
C LYS A 5 25.12 9.77 -57.42
N HIS A 6 25.29 8.50 -57.05
CA HIS A 6 24.36 7.80 -56.15
C HIS A 6 24.46 8.29 -54.70
N GLN A 7 25.68 8.55 -54.20
CA GLN A 7 25.88 9.13 -52.88
C GLN A 7 25.40 10.59 -52.80
N PHE A 8 25.62 11.41 -53.83
CA PHE A 8 25.07 12.77 -53.90
C PHE A 8 23.54 12.78 -53.96
N ALA A 9 22.92 11.88 -54.74
CA ALA A 9 21.47 11.75 -54.79
C ALA A 9 20.87 11.33 -53.43
N LEU A 10 21.52 10.44 -52.68
CA LEU A 10 21.10 10.04 -51.33
C LEU A 10 21.23 11.18 -50.30
N ILE A 11 22.24 12.03 -50.41
CA ILE A 11 22.41 13.22 -49.56
C ILE A 11 21.36 14.28 -49.92
N ILE A 12 21.12 14.56 -51.21
CA ILE A 12 20.08 15.49 -51.68
C ILE A 12 18.67 14.99 -51.32
N PHE A 13 18.41 13.68 -51.42
CA PHE A 13 17.11 13.09 -51.04
C PHE A 13 16.90 13.10 -49.52
N LYS A 14 17.98 12.91 -48.75
CA LYS A 14 17.97 13.15 -47.30
C LYS A 14 17.78 14.62 -46.98
N LEU A 15 18.26 15.56 -47.79
CA LEU A 15 18.09 17.02 -47.62
C LEU A 15 16.83 17.59 -48.31
N SER A 16 15.97 16.74 -48.90
CA SER A 16 14.73 17.20 -49.52
C SER A 16 13.87 17.92 -48.47
N PRO A 17 13.48 19.19 -48.70
CA PRO A 17 12.79 20.02 -47.70
C PRO A 17 11.57 19.33 -47.09
N THR A 18 10.86 18.52 -47.90
CA THR A 18 9.64 17.82 -47.53
C THR A 18 9.85 16.71 -46.49
N ASN A 19 11.00 16.02 -46.50
CA ASN A 19 11.30 14.93 -45.57
C ASN A 19 11.73 15.47 -44.19
N TRP A 20 12.49 16.58 -44.16
CA TRP A 20 12.84 17.27 -42.92
C TRP A 20 11.61 17.91 -42.29
N GLN A 21 10.77 18.59 -43.07
CA GLN A 21 9.54 19.22 -42.56
C GLN A 21 8.58 18.21 -41.94
N LYS A 22 8.38 17.04 -42.56
CA LYS A 22 7.57 15.96 -41.98
C LYS A 22 8.17 15.41 -40.68
N ARG A 23 9.48 15.17 -40.66
CA ARG A 23 10.18 14.70 -39.43
C ARG A 23 10.14 15.74 -38.32
N LEU A 24 10.33 17.02 -38.64
CA LEU A 24 10.22 18.12 -37.67
C LEU A 24 8.79 18.22 -37.13
N SER A 25 7.78 18.17 -37.99
CA SER A 25 6.37 18.21 -37.62
C SER A 25 5.99 17.05 -36.68
N ILE A 26 6.42 15.82 -36.99
CA ILE A 26 6.19 14.66 -36.11
C ILE A 26 6.88 14.84 -34.75
N SER A 27 8.12 15.31 -34.71
CA SER A 27 8.85 15.58 -33.46
C SER A 27 8.19 16.69 -32.64
N ILE A 28 7.73 17.76 -33.28
CA ILE A 28 7.01 18.87 -32.64
C ILE A 28 5.67 18.39 -32.07
N THR A 29 4.93 17.56 -32.79
CA THR A 29 3.66 17.00 -32.30
C THR A 29 3.89 16.07 -31.10
N LYS A 30 4.93 15.22 -31.14
CA LYS A 30 5.31 14.38 -29.99
C LYS A 30 5.70 15.21 -28.77
N LEU A 31 6.48 16.27 -28.96
CA LEU A 31 6.86 17.20 -27.90
C LEU A 31 5.64 17.94 -27.33
N LYS A 32 4.76 18.47 -28.18
CA LYS A 32 3.50 19.11 -27.75
C LYS A 32 2.63 18.16 -26.94
N ASN A 33 2.46 16.91 -27.39
CA ASN A 33 1.67 15.91 -26.67
C ASN A 33 2.29 15.54 -25.32
N SER A 34 3.62 15.42 -25.25
CA SER A 34 4.34 15.17 -23.99
C SER A 34 4.18 16.32 -23.00
N ILE A 35 4.27 17.57 -23.46
CA ILE A 35 4.08 18.76 -22.64
C ILE A 35 2.62 18.83 -22.15
N LEU A 36 1.66 18.53 -23.03
CA LEU A 36 0.24 18.49 -22.67
C LEU A 36 -0.04 17.42 -21.61
N SER A 37 0.54 16.23 -21.72
CA SER A 37 0.38 15.15 -20.72
C SER A 37 0.99 15.52 -19.36
N ILE A 38 2.16 16.17 -19.35
CA ILE A 38 2.80 16.62 -18.12
C ILE A 38 1.97 17.75 -17.48
N SER A 39 1.50 18.70 -18.29
CA SER A 39 0.62 19.77 -17.82
C SER A 39 -0.67 19.22 -17.24
N LEU A 40 -1.33 18.28 -17.92
CA LEU A 40 -2.56 17.65 -17.43
C LEU A 40 -2.32 16.87 -16.13
N ALA A 41 -1.20 16.13 -16.03
CA ALA A 41 -0.83 15.43 -14.80
C ALA A 41 -0.59 16.43 -13.64
N TYR A 42 0.09 17.54 -13.91
CA TYR A 42 0.33 18.59 -12.93
C TYR A 42 -0.98 19.26 -12.46
N TYR A 43 -1.89 19.60 -13.39
CA TYR A 43 -3.21 20.13 -13.06
C TYR A 43 -4.02 19.13 -12.21
N ASN A 44 -4.06 17.85 -12.59
CA ASN A 44 -4.78 16.84 -11.83
C ASN A 44 -4.23 16.69 -10.40
N VAL A 45 -2.91 16.70 -10.24
CA VAL A 45 -2.27 16.66 -8.91
C VAL A 45 -2.65 17.88 -8.08
N LEU A 46 -2.52 19.09 -8.63
CA LEU A 46 -2.90 20.34 -7.96
C LEU A 46 -4.37 20.39 -7.54
N THR A 47 -5.27 19.97 -8.43
CA THR A 47 -6.70 19.92 -8.12
C THR A 47 -6.98 18.92 -7.00
N SER A 48 -6.37 17.73 -7.05
CA SER A 48 -6.54 16.72 -6.00
C SER A 48 -6.00 17.16 -4.64
N THR A 49 -4.89 17.90 -4.59
CA THR A 49 -4.35 18.46 -3.33
C THR A 49 -5.29 19.52 -2.76
N ASN A 50 -5.82 20.41 -3.61
CA ASN A 50 -6.76 21.44 -3.18
C ASN A 50 -8.08 20.85 -2.66
N GLU A 51 -8.58 19.79 -3.31
CA GLU A 51 -9.78 19.07 -2.85
C GLU A 51 -9.56 18.38 -1.50
N LEU A 52 -8.42 17.72 -1.31
CA LEU A 52 -8.07 17.08 -0.05
C LEU A 52 -7.92 18.10 1.09
N GLU A 53 -7.26 19.24 0.85
CA GLU A 53 -7.13 20.30 1.84
C GLU A 53 -8.49 20.89 2.23
N ALA A 54 -9.39 21.06 1.27
CA ALA A 54 -10.76 21.49 1.52
C ALA A 54 -11.53 20.48 2.38
N LEU A 55 -11.39 19.17 2.10
CA LEU A 55 -11.98 18.10 2.91
C LEU A 55 -11.42 18.10 4.33
N ILE A 56 -10.11 18.22 4.51
CA ILE A 56 -9.48 18.27 5.83
C ILE A 56 -9.98 19.48 6.62
N THR A 57 -10.07 20.65 5.98
CA THR A 57 -10.58 21.87 6.63
C THR A 57 -12.06 21.76 6.98
N GLY A 58 -12.88 21.14 6.12
CA GLY A 58 -14.27 20.81 6.46
C GLY A 58 -14.37 19.85 7.65
N CYS A 59 -13.47 18.87 7.75
CA CYS A 59 -13.42 17.97 8.89
C CYS A 59 -13.00 18.67 10.19
N VAL A 60 -12.06 19.63 10.13
CA VAL A 60 -11.72 20.50 11.26
C VAL A 60 -12.96 21.27 11.74
N ARG A 61 -13.80 21.75 10.82
CA ARG A 61 -15.09 22.38 11.15
C ARG A 61 -16.20 21.39 11.54
N ASN A 62 -15.87 20.11 11.72
CA ASN A 62 -16.79 19.03 12.07
C ASN A 62 -17.96 18.85 11.07
N GLU A 63 -17.72 19.14 9.79
CA GLU A 63 -18.71 18.97 8.74
C GLU A 63 -18.88 17.50 8.39
N ARG A 64 -20.08 16.95 8.62
CA ARG A 64 -20.38 15.53 8.35
C ARG A 64 -20.11 15.11 6.90
N GLY A 65 -20.43 15.99 5.94
CA GLY A 65 -20.20 15.71 4.52
C GLY A 65 -18.71 15.62 4.16
N ALA A 66 -17.86 16.42 4.81
CA ALA A 66 -16.41 16.35 4.61
C ALA A 66 -15.83 15.07 5.23
N GLN A 67 -16.29 14.71 6.44
CA GLN A 67 -15.87 13.48 7.13
C GLN A 67 -16.25 12.23 6.33
N ALA A 68 -17.47 12.16 5.80
CA ALA A 68 -17.93 11.04 4.98
C ALA A 68 -17.07 10.88 3.71
N LYS A 69 -16.84 11.96 2.96
CA LYS A 69 -15.99 11.93 1.75
C LYS A 69 -14.55 11.56 2.07
N LEU A 70 -13.99 12.08 3.16
CA LEU A 70 -12.62 11.74 3.58
C LEU A 70 -12.53 10.25 3.98
N TYR A 71 -13.53 9.74 4.68
CA TYR A 71 -13.64 8.33 5.02
C TYR A 71 -13.65 7.47 3.75
N GLU A 72 -14.57 7.74 2.81
CA GLU A 72 -14.69 7.00 1.54
C GLU A 72 -13.38 7.01 0.75
N LEU A 73 -12.70 8.15 0.67
CA LEU A 73 -11.45 8.32 -0.06
C LEU A 73 -10.32 7.43 0.48
N PHE A 74 -10.20 7.30 1.80
CA PHE A 74 -9.12 6.57 2.45
C PHE A 74 -9.51 5.14 2.89
N TYR A 75 -10.79 4.82 2.90
CA TYR A 75 -11.32 3.52 3.35
C TYR A 75 -10.61 2.34 2.69
N PRO A 76 -10.48 2.25 1.34
CA PRO A 76 -9.88 1.06 0.72
C PRO A 76 -8.44 0.81 1.17
N LYS A 77 -7.64 1.87 1.30
CA LYS A 77 -6.23 1.78 1.70
C LYS A 77 -6.08 1.43 3.17
N MET A 78 -6.84 2.11 4.04
CA MET A 78 -6.78 1.86 5.49
C MET A 78 -7.38 0.49 5.84
N MET A 79 -8.46 0.09 5.17
CA MET A 79 -9.03 -1.25 5.29
C MET A 79 -8.02 -2.33 4.87
N GLY A 80 -7.36 -2.15 3.72
CA GLY A 80 -6.30 -3.05 3.28
C GLY A 80 -5.18 -3.21 4.31
N MET A 81 -4.82 -2.13 4.99
CA MET A 81 -3.88 -2.19 6.11
C MET A 81 -4.42 -3.00 7.30
N VAL A 82 -5.63 -2.72 7.79
CA VAL A 82 -6.21 -3.41 8.95
C VAL A 82 -6.41 -4.90 8.66
N ARG A 83 -6.87 -5.25 7.45
CA ARG A 83 -7.11 -6.64 7.03
C ARG A 83 -5.85 -7.50 6.95
N ARG A 84 -4.65 -6.91 6.88
CA ARG A 84 -3.41 -7.70 7.02
C ARG A 84 -3.34 -8.36 8.40
N TYR A 85 -3.81 -7.69 9.43
CA TYR A 85 -3.81 -8.16 10.82
C TYR A 85 -5.01 -9.05 11.13
N PHE A 86 -6.20 -8.60 10.73
CA PHE A 86 -7.48 -9.17 11.11
C PHE A 86 -8.30 -9.50 9.85
N PRO A 87 -8.34 -10.77 9.41
CA PRO A 87 -9.00 -11.13 8.15
C PRO A 87 -10.53 -11.07 8.22
N ALA A 88 -11.12 -11.19 9.40
CA ALA A 88 -12.56 -11.07 9.62
C ALA A 88 -13.03 -9.64 9.30
N THR A 89 -13.96 -9.51 8.35
CA THR A 89 -14.34 -8.21 7.78
C THR A 89 -14.99 -7.30 8.82
N GLU A 90 -15.95 -7.82 9.59
CA GLU A 90 -16.66 -7.07 10.63
C GLU A 90 -15.69 -6.51 11.69
N LEU A 91 -14.76 -7.34 12.15
CA LEU A 91 -13.75 -6.92 13.13
C LEU A 91 -12.79 -5.87 12.56
N ALA A 92 -12.35 -6.06 11.32
CA ALA A 92 -11.48 -5.09 10.65
C ALA A 92 -12.18 -3.74 10.47
N GLU A 93 -13.47 -3.74 10.12
CA GLU A 93 -14.31 -2.55 10.04
C GLU A 93 -14.44 -1.84 11.39
N GLU A 94 -14.67 -2.57 12.48
CA GLU A 94 -14.73 -1.99 13.83
C GLU A 94 -13.41 -1.28 14.20
N ILE A 95 -12.28 -1.97 14.02
CA ILE A 95 -10.95 -1.41 14.32
C ILE A 95 -10.66 -0.19 13.45
N LEU A 96 -11.03 -0.25 12.17
CA LEU A 96 -10.87 0.85 11.23
C LEU A 96 -11.71 2.06 11.63
N ASN A 97 -12.98 1.85 11.98
CA ASN A 97 -13.90 2.90 12.41
C ASN A 97 -13.40 3.59 13.68
N ASN A 98 -12.88 2.82 14.64
CA ASN A 98 -12.20 3.38 15.81
C ASN A 98 -10.99 4.24 15.42
N GLY A 99 -10.22 3.82 14.41
CA GLY A 99 -9.12 4.60 13.83
C GLY A 99 -9.56 5.92 13.22
N PHE A 100 -10.60 5.90 12.37
CA PHE A 100 -11.16 7.11 11.76
C PHE A 100 -11.79 8.05 12.79
N LEU A 101 -12.49 7.54 13.78
CA LEU A 101 -13.05 8.34 14.88
C LEU A 101 -11.93 9.13 15.58
N ARG A 102 -10.82 8.45 15.92
CA ARG A 102 -9.65 9.10 16.51
C ARG A 102 -8.98 10.09 15.55
N ALA A 103 -8.96 9.79 14.26
CA ALA A 103 -8.41 10.68 13.25
C ALA A 103 -9.21 11.98 13.19
N PHE A 104 -10.54 11.91 13.12
CA PHE A 104 -11.39 13.10 13.14
C PHE A 104 -11.24 13.90 14.43
N GLN A 105 -11.14 13.25 15.59
CA GLN A 105 -10.89 13.92 16.87
C GLN A 105 -9.53 14.64 16.93
N LYS A 106 -8.56 14.22 16.12
CA LYS A 106 -7.20 14.75 16.12
C LYS A 106 -6.86 15.51 14.84
N ILE A 107 -7.82 15.73 13.94
CA ILE A 107 -7.53 16.19 12.57
C ILE A 107 -6.85 17.56 12.52
N GLU A 108 -7.13 18.42 13.50
CA GLU A 108 -6.45 19.71 13.69
C GLU A 108 -4.94 19.58 13.94
N SER A 109 -4.47 18.44 14.44
CA SER A 109 -3.03 18.18 14.64
C SER A 109 -2.29 17.88 13.34
N TYR A 110 -3.00 17.64 12.23
CA TYR A 110 -2.37 17.50 10.92
C TYR A 110 -1.93 18.89 10.42
N GLY A 111 -0.68 19.24 10.69
CA GLY A 111 -0.11 20.52 10.29
C GLY A 111 0.24 20.66 8.80
N PHE A 112 -0.43 19.94 7.89
CA PHE A 112 -0.19 19.96 6.44
C PHE A 112 1.28 19.72 6.03
N LYS A 113 2.00 18.93 6.84
CA LYS A 113 3.38 18.51 6.56
C LYS A 113 3.41 17.02 6.25
N GLY A 114 4.03 16.67 5.12
CA GLY A 114 4.01 15.29 4.62
C GLY A 114 2.62 14.86 4.15
N SER A 115 2.46 13.57 3.83
CA SER A 115 1.19 13.06 3.31
C SER A 115 0.14 12.90 4.42
N PHE A 116 -1.09 13.35 4.14
CA PHE A 116 -2.23 13.07 5.02
C PHE A 116 -2.45 11.56 5.18
N GLU A 117 -2.24 10.79 4.11
CA GLU A 117 -2.29 9.33 4.14
C GLU A 117 -1.36 8.74 5.21
N GLY A 118 -0.11 9.21 5.28
CA GLY A 118 0.85 8.73 6.28
C GLY A 118 0.46 9.10 7.71
N TRP A 119 -0.07 10.32 7.90
CA TRP A 119 -0.61 10.76 9.18
C TRP A 119 -1.82 9.92 9.62
N LEU A 120 -2.78 9.69 8.72
CA LEU A 120 -3.97 8.87 8.96
C LEU A 120 -3.58 7.42 9.26
N ARG A 121 -2.68 6.85 8.46
CA ARG A 121 -2.15 5.49 8.64
C ARG A 121 -1.58 5.29 10.04
N LYS A 122 -0.84 6.27 10.57
CA LYS A 122 -0.29 6.23 11.92
C LYS A 122 -1.39 6.21 13.00
N ILE A 123 -2.46 6.99 12.81
CA ILE A 123 -3.59 6.99 13.76
C ILE A 123 -4.37 5.69 13.71
N VAL A 124 -4.67 5.18 12.50
CA VAL A 124 -5.34 3.88 12.31
C VAL A 124 -4.52 2.74 12.91
N PHE A 125 -3.19 2.78 12.74
CA PHE A 125 -2.29 1.82 13.37
C PHE A 125 -2.40 1.78 14.89
N HIS A 126 -2.63 2.91 15.56
CA HIS A 126 -2.85 2.89 17.01
C HIS A 126 -4.08 2.06 17.40
N SER A 127 -5.16 2.12 16.60
CA SER A 127 -6.34 1.28 16.84
C SER A 127 -6.05 -0.20 16.60
N VAL A 128 -5.27 -0.53 15.56
CA VAL A 128 -4.77 -1.90 15.33
C VAL A 128 -3.94 -2.39 16.51
N SER A 129 -3.02 -1.55 17.01
CA SER A 129 -2.15 -1.88 18.13
C SER A 129 -2.92 -2.08 19.43
N ASP A 130 -3.91 -1.23 19.71
CA ASP A 130 -4.74 -1.34 20.92
C ASP A 130 -5.55 -2.63 20.92
N PHE A 131 -6.14 -2.99 19.78
CA PHE A 131 -6.85 -4.26 19.63
C PHE A 131 -5.89 -5.45 19.72
N ALA A 132 -4.74 -5.39 19.04
CA ALA A 132 -3.72 -6.44 19.15
C ALA A 132 -3.28 -6.67 20.61
N LYS A 133 -3.12 -5.59 21.37
CA LYS A 133 -2.79 -5.65 22.81
C LYS A 133 -3.89 -6.29 23.64
N SER A 134 -5.17 -6.08 23.30
CA SER A 134 -6.27 -6.75 24.01
C SER A 134 -6.26 -8.25 23.71
N GLN A 135 -6.04 -8.65 22.46
CA GLN A 135 -5.97 -10.07 22.06
C GLN A 135 -4.85 -10.83 22.76
N VAL A 136 -3.65 -10.23 22.88
CA VAL A 136 -2.53 -10.85 23.60
C VAL A 136 -2.92 -11.18 25.04
N LYS A 137 -3.60 -10.25 25.74
CA LYS A 137 -4.05 -10.46 27.13
C LYS A 137 -5.07 -11.59 27.27
N TYR A 138 -5.87 -11.85 26.23
CA TYR A 138 -6.83 -12.96 26.21
C TYR A 138 -6.17 -14.28 25.79
N SER A 139 -5.10 -14.22 24.97
CA SER A 139 -4.43 -15.39 24.38
C SER A 139 -3.53 -16.20 25.33
N ASP A 140 -3.22 -15.69 26.53
CA ASP A 140 -2.50 -16.45 27.57
C ASP A 140 -3.24 -17.73 28.02
N ASN A 141 -4.45 -17.99 27.50
CA ASN A 141 -5.26 -19.18 27.82
C ASN A 141 -5.56 -20.15 26.65
N VAL A 142 -5.16 -19.89 25.39
CA VAL A 142 -5.54 -20.80 24.28
C VAL A 142 -4.44 -20.94 23.24
N LEU A 143 -3.55 -21.91 23.46
CA LEU A 143 -2.78 -22.56 22.40
C LEU A 143 -3.60 -23.73 21.86
N LEU A 144 -4.44 -23.50 20.87
CA LEU A 144 -4.98 -24.58 20.04
C LEU A 144 -4.76 -24.23 18.57
N VAL A 145 -3.86 -25.00 17.96
CA VAL A 145 -3.66 -25.10 16.52
C VAL A 145 -4.64 -26.14 16.00
N GLU A 146 -5.49 -25.77 15.05
CA GLU A 146 -5.78 -26.51 13.81
C GLU A 146 -6.99 -25.92 13.07
N LYS A 147 -6.81 -25.58 11.78
CA LYS A 147 -7.41 -26.32 10.65
C LYS A 147 -6.86 -25.79 9.32
N ASP A 148 -6.35 -26.69 8.49
CA ASP A 148 -6.09 -26.46 7.06
C ASP A 148 -7.38 -26.68 6.26
N GLU A 149 -7.62 -25.81 5.27
CA GLU A 149 -7.82 -26.16 3.86
C GLU A 149 -8.06 -24.87 3.06
N PHE A 150 -7.28 -24.62 2.00
CA PHE A 150 -7.73 -23.76 0.91
C PHE A 150 -7.01 -24.06 -0.42
N VAL A 151 -7.82 -24.18 -1.48
CA VAL A 151 -7.40 -24.40 -2.87
C VAL A 151 -7.24 -23.05 -3.57
N LEU A 152 -6.21 -22.91 -4.40
CA LEU A 152 -5.89 -21.68 -5.13
C LEU A 152 -5.69 -21.93 -6.63
N LYS A 153 -6.27 -21.04 -7.45
CA LYS A 153 -6.33 -21.07 -8.92
C LYS A 153 -5.89 -19.71 -9.46
N ASP A 154 -5.07 -19.75 -10.52
CA ASP A 154 -4.02 -18.84 -11.05
C ASP A 154 -4.39 -17.46 -11.68
N ALA A 155 -3.48 -16.44 -11.58
CA ALA A 155 -3.45 -15.09 -12.21
C ALA A 155 -2.30 -14.15 -11.69
N ALA A 156 -1.18 -14.17 -12.40
CA ALA A 156 0.23 -14.11 -11.95
C ALA A 156 0.89 -12.83 -11.32
N SER A 157 0.21 -11.83 -10.77
CA SER A 157 0.92 -10.77 -9.99
C SER A 157 0.18 -10.26 -8.76
N ASN A 158 -1.08 -9.84 -8.92
CA ASN A 158 -1.97 -9.59 -7.78
C ASN A 158 -2.29 -10.89 -7.04
N MET A 159 -2.39 -12.03 -7.76
CA MET A 159 -2.53 -13.30 -7.05
C MET A 159 -1.33 -13.65 -6.21
N TYR A 160 -0.10 -13.32 -6.62
CA TYR A 160 1.05 -13.67 -5.80
C TYR A 160 1.00 -12.97 -4.43
N TYR A 161 0.55 -11.71 -4.39
CA TYR A 161 0.31 -11.01 -3.14
C TYR A 161 -0.85 -11.62 -2.35
N ASP A 162 -1.99 -11.86 -2.99
CA ASP A 162 -3.18 -12.41 -2.34
C ASP A 162 -2.96 -13.82 -1.81
N ASP A 163 -2.19 -14.64 -2.52
CA ASP A 163 -1.78 -15.99 -2.13
C ASP A 163 -0.84 -15.95 -0.94
N LEU A 164 0.15 -15.05 -0.94
CA LEU A 164 1.02 -14.83 0.23
C LEU A 164 0.23 -14.33 1.44
N MET A 165 -0.74 -13.42 1.24
CA MET A 165 -1.57 -12.93 2.32
C MET A 165 -2.48 -14.02 2.91
N LYS A 166 -2.98 -14.95 2.10
CA LYS A 166 -3.71 -16.14 2.60
C LYS A 166 -2.83 -16.98 3.51
N LEU A 167 -1.54 -17.13 3.19
CA LEU A 167 -0.59 -17.84 4.07
C LEU A 167 -0.38 -17.10 5.39
N VAL A 168 -0.24 -15.76 5.34
CA VAL A 168 -0.10 -14.91 6.53
C VAL A 168 -1.36 -14.97 7.39
N HIS A 169 -2.56 -14.98 6.79
CA HIS A 169 -3.82 -15.10 7.52
C HIS A 169 -3.95 -16.43 8.26
N ASN A 170 -3.36 -17.51 7.73
CA ASN A 170 -3.35 -18.83 8.35
C ASN A 170 -2.25 -19.01 9.43
N LEU A 171 -1.57 -17.93 9.85
CA LEU A 171 -0.70 -17.96 11.02
C LEU A 171 -1.51 -17.92 12.33
N PRO A 172 -0.99 -18.49 13.43
CA PRO A 172 -1.52 -18.23 14.77
C PRO A 172 -1.61 -16.72 15.01
N GLU A 173 -2.67 -16.27 15.68
CA GLU A 173 -3.04 -14.86 15.74
C GLU A 173 -1.91 -13.94 16.22
N THR A 174 -1.30 -14.25 17.37
CA THR A 174 -0.20 -13.43 17.91
C THR A 174 1.04 -13.46 17.01
N ALA A 175 1.33 -14.60 16.37
CA ALA A 175 2.42 -14.71 15.40
C ALA A 175 2.17 -13.85 14.15
N ARG A 176 0.93 -13.83 13.64
CA ARG A 176 0.47 -12.97 12.54
C ARG A 176 0.62 -11.49 12.88
N ILE A 177 0.16 -11.08 14.05
CA ILE A 177 0.26 -9.68 14.53
C ILE A 177 1.72 -9.24 14.58
N VAL A 178 2.58 -10.01 15.26
CA VAL A 178 4.01 -9.68 15.40
C VAL A 178 4.71 -9.66 14.04
N PHE A 179 4.43 -10.65 13.18
CA PHE A 179 4.96 -10.68 11.82
C PHE A 179 4.58 -9.41 11.04
N ASN A 180 3.31 -9.03 11.06
CA ASN A 180 2.85 -7.85 10.33
C ASN A 180 3.44 -6.54 10.87
N MET A 181 3.50 -6.38 12.21
CA MET A 181 4.15 -5.22 12.83
C MET A 181 5.64 -5.12 12.45
N TYR A 182 6.35 -6.25 12.39
CA TYR A 182 7.76 -6.24 12.02
C TYR A 182 7.96 -5.98 10.53
N VAL A 183 7.20 -6.66 9.66
CA VAL A 183 7.46 -6.67 8.20
C VAL A 183 6.79 -5.49 7.48
N PHE A 184 5.58 -5.11 7.84
CA PHE A 184 4.81 -4.06 7.12
C PHE A 184 4.87 -2.69 7.81
N GLU A 185 5.20 -2.64 9.09
CA GLU A 185 5.32 -1.39 9.86
C GLU A 185 6.77 -1.05 10.22
N ASP A 186 7.72 -1.93 9.88
CA ASP A 186 9.15 -1.77 10.15
C ASP A 186 9.46 -1.53 11.63
N LEU A 187 8.66 -2.12 12.53
CA LEU A 187 8.83 -1.95 13.96
C LEU A 187 9.90 -2.90 14.51
N SER A 188 10.77 -2.35 15.33
CA SER A 188 11.71 -3.15 16.13
C SER A 188 10.98 -4.02 17.16
N HIS A 189 11.60 -5.11 17.60
CA HIS A 189 11.06 -5.95 18.67
C HIS A 189 10.77 -5.17 19.96
N LYS A 190 11.56 -4.13 20.24
CA LYS A 190 11.37 -3.22 21.37
C LYS A 190 10.08 -2.40 21.22
N GLU A 191 9.79 -1.89 20.03
CA GLU A 191 8.56 -1.16 19.75
C GLU A 191 7.34 -2.07 19.78
N ILE A 192 7.44 -3.27 19.20
CA ILE A 192 6.38 -4.28 19.25
C ILE A 192 6.06 -4.65 20.70
N SER A 193 7.09 -4.94 21.51
CA SER A 193 6.97 -5.19 22.95
C SER A 193 6.17 -4.10 23.66
N LYS A 194 6.50 -2.82 23.43
CA LYS A 194 5.79 -1.68 24.00
C LYS A 194 4.34 -1.57 23.51
N ASN A 195 4.11 -1.80 22.22
CA ASN A 195 2.81 -1.64 21.57
C ASN A 195 1.78 -2.67 22.05
N ILE A 196 2.17 -3.95 22.15
CA ILE A 196 1.23 -5.04 22.48
C ILE A 196 1.46 -5.70 23.84
N GLY A 197 2.48 -5.27 24.60
CA GLY A 197 2.67 -5.70 25.99
C GLY A 197 3.28 -7.09 26.17
N ILE A 198 4.13 -7.54 25.24
CA ILE A 198 4.88 -8.80 25.33
C ILE A 198 6.38 -8.54 25.58
N SER A 199 7.15 -9.54 26.00
CA SER A 199 8.61 -9.39 26.08
C SER A 199 9.26 -9.30 24.68
N GLU A 200 10.42 -8.65 24.57
CA GLU A 200 11.19 -8.63 23.31
C GLU A 200 11.59 -10.05 22.85
N GLY A 201 11.90 -10.94 23.81
CA GLY A 201 12.17 -12.35 23.52
C GLY A 201 10.96 -13.07 22.94
N THR A 202 9.78 -12.83 23.50
CA THR A 202 8.50 -13.34 22.99
C THR A 202 8.21 -12.83 21.58
N SER A 203 8.48 -11.54 21.30
CA SER A 203 8.34 -10.97 19.95
C SER A 203 9.28 -11.65 18.94
N LYS A 204 10.55 -11.88 19.30
CA LYS A 204 11.50 -12.62 18.46
C LYS A 204 11.04 -14.06 18.19
N TRP A 205 10.54 -14.74 19.22
CA TRP A 205 10.01 -16.09 19.10
C TRP A 205 8.83 -16.15 18.13
N TYR A 206 7.82 -15.28 18.30
CA TYR A 206 6.67 -15.22 17.40
C TYR A 206 7.06 -14.92 15.94
N LEU A 207 8.02 -14.01 15.72
CA LEU A 207 8.50 -13.74 14.36
C LEU A 207 9.22 -14.96 13.76
N SER A 208 10.03 -15.65 14.55
CA SER A 208 10.71 -16.89 14.12
C SER A 208 9.69 -17.97 13.77
N GLU A 209 8.68 -18.16 14.62
CA GLU A 209 7.63 -19.15 14.43
C GLU A 209 6.79 -18.84 13.18
N ALA A 210 6.40 -17.57 12.99
CA ALA A 210 5.71 -17.13 11.77
C ALA A 210 6.53 -17.44 10.51
N ARG A 211 7.82 -17.13 10.49
CA ARG A 211 8.71 -17.41 9.35
C ARG A 211 8.84 -18.91 9.07
N LYS A 212 8.93 -19.72 10.13
CA LYS A 212 8.98 -21.18 10.01
C LYS A 212 7.71 -21.72 9.35
N ILE A 213 6.54 -21.37 9.87
CA ILE A 213 5.25 -21.80 9.34
C ILE A 213 5.08 -21.36 7.88
N LEU A 214 5.38 -20.09 7.57
CA LEU A 214 5.29 -19.58 6.20
C LEU A 214 6.22 -20.33 5.24
N LYS A 215 7.47 -20.58 5.65
CA LYS A 215 8.43 -21.32 4.83
C LYS A 215 7.94 -22.74 4.51
N GLU A 216 7.42 -23.44 5.51
CA GLU A 216 6.86 -24.78 5.33
C GLU A 216 5.65 -24.77 4.37
N LYS A 217 4.75 -23.79 4.51
CA LYS A 217 3.57 -23.65 3.63
C LYS A 217 3.96 -23.31 2.19
N ILE A 218 4.90 -22.39 1.99
CA ILE A 218 5.41 -22.01 0.65
C ILE A 218 6.05 -23.22 -0.05
N GLN A 219 6.86 -24.00 0.68
CA GLN A 219 7.49 -25.21 0.14
C GLN A 219 6.48 -26.28 -0.27
N LYS A 220 5.46 -26.53 0.57
CA LYS A 220 4.38 -27.48 0.27
C LYS A 220 3.57 -27.09 -0.97
N GLN A 221 3.41 -25.79 -1.22
CA GLN A 221 2.62 -25.27 -2.36
C GLN A 221 3.41 -25.19 -3.67
N GLY A 222 4.70 -25.56 -3.70
CA GLY A 222 5.53 -25.44 -4.90
C GLY A 222 5.77 -23.99 -5.34
N LEU A 223 5.49 -23.01 -4.47
CA LEU A 223 5.78 -21.60 -4.70
C LEU A 223 7.30 -21.40 -4.62
N HIS A 224 7.98 -21.53 -5.76
CA HIS A 224 9.40 -21.24 -5.86
C HIS A 224 9.65 -19.74 -5.73
N LEU A 225 10.13 -19.31 -4.56
CA LEU A 225 10.74 -17.99 -4.39
C LEU A 225 11.97 -17.91 -5.31
N LYS A 226 11.86 -17.19 -6.44
CA LYS A 226 13.04 -16.83 -7.23
C LYS A 226 13.95 -15.98 -6.33
N LYS A 227 15.19 -16.44 -6.15
CA LYS A 227 16.27 -15.73 -5.47
C LYS A 227 16.61 -14.42 -6.17
#